data_AF-V2WIU3-F1
#
_entry.id   AF-V2WIU3-F1
#
_cell.length_a   1.000
_cell.length_b   1.000
_cell.length_c   1.000
_cell.angle_alpha   90.00
_cell.angle_beta   90.00
_cell.angle_gamma   90.00
#
_symmetry.space_group_name_H-M   'P 1'
#
loop_
_entity.id
_entity.type
_entity.pdbx_description
1 polymer ?
#
loop_
_entity_poly.entity_id
_entity_poly.type
_entity_poly.pdbx_seq_one_letter_code
_entity_poly.pdbx_strand_id
1 'polypeptide(L)'
;MVNETMLLLSLLAAIHKADPDIIVGHDFLGVSLDVLLHRMRDLKIKHWSRIGCLRRAKWSSIGKQGTNLKFLNGRLMCDLTSDGAKSMIASTTWSLTEMCKTHLKSDRQDIDPSDTANYFDGSLSTPKKLITFVRYCELDAHYQMAIATKVQIVPLTKQLTNLAGNSWNKTLNGGCAERNEYILLHKFHRLKYICPDKSRGMSKNVSQFCPARQSKLLLNKSMSTLLPSGRMFALARSSWTTSSFISASGKNPEDYPKTRGGNARAGDVVPYVFCLLEGEETVKTAQADRARHRDELRKADSDHKIDYDYYLSQQILPPTERLCEPIEGTDRPRLAECLGLDPNRYRSTMSTSAEERAFLSMVSQLSDAQQYKDADPFLV
;
A
#
# COMPACT_ATOMS: atom_id res chain seq x y z
N MET A 1 30.29 -23.89 3.46
CA MET A 1 29.93 -23.72 4.89
C MET A 1 28.94 -24.82 5.25
N VAL A 2 29.15 -25.55 6.34
CA VAL A 2 28.44 -26.82 6.63
C VAL A 2 27.18 -26.62 7.49
N ASN A 3 27.11 -25.54 8.27
CA ASN A 3 25.97 -25.24 9.14
C ASN A 3 25.61 -23.74 9.11
N GLU A 4 24.39 -23.44 9.54
CA GLU A 4 23.89 -22.06 9.61
C GLU A 4 24.65 -21.20 10.62
N THR A 5 25.12 -21.79 11.72
CA THR A 5 25.93 -21.06 12.72
C THR A 5 27.21 -20.51 12.09
N MET A 6 27.92 -21.27 11.26
CA MET A 6 29.10 -20.80 10.53
C MET A 6 28.73 -19.74 9.49
N LEU A 7 27.57 -19.87 8.83
CA LEU A 7 27.09 -18.86 7.88
C LEU A 7 26.86 -17.51 8.57
N LEU A 8 26.15 -17.50 9.70
CA LEU A 8 25.89 -16.27 10.46
C LEU A 8 27.17 -15.69 11.09
N LEU A 9 28.08 -16.53 11.57
CA LEU A 9 29.38 -16.07 12.07
C LEU A 9 30.24 -15.46 10.97
N SER A 10 30.24 -16.07 9.77
CA SER A 10 30.94 -15.54 8.59
C SER A 10 30.35 -14.20 8.15
N LEU A 11 29.02 -14.08 8.13
CA LEU A 11 28.32 -12.82 7.85
C LEU A 11 28.72 -11.72 8.86
N LEU A 12 28.69 -12.02 10.15
CA LEU A 12 29.11 -11.06 11.19
C LEU A 12 30.60 -10.69 11.07
N ALA A 13 31.45 -11.63 10.68
CA ALA A 13 32.87 -11.37 10.43
C ALA A 13 33.06 -10.48 9.19
N ALA A 14 32.30 -10.71 8.12
CA ALA A 14 32.33 -9.90 6.92
C ALA A 14 31.86 -8.46 7.19
N ILE A 15 30.74 -8.28 7.90
CA ILE A 15 30.25 -6.95 8.30
C ILE A 15 31.28 -6.24 9.18
N HIS A 16 31.86 -6.95 10.15
CA HIS A 16 32.85 -6.34 11.04
C HIS A 16 34.14 -5.96 10.31
N LYS A 17 34.58 -6.77 9.34
CA LYS A 17 35.77 -6.49 8.54
C LYS A 17 35.55 -5.35 7.53
N ALA A 18 34.37 -5.30 6.92
CA ALA A 18 34.01 -4.26 5.96
C ALA A 18 33.69 -2.92 6.64
N ASP A 19 33.23 -2.96 7.89
CA ASP A 19 32.82 -1.83 8.72
C ASP A 19 31.95 -0.78 8.00
N PRO A 20 30.79 -1.17 7.43
CA PRO A 20 29.97 -0.25 6.65
C PRO A 20 29.30 0.83 7.52
N ASP A 21 29.43 2.10 7.13
CA ASP A 21 28.72 3.22 7.76
C ASP A 21 27.20 3.18 7.51
N ILE A 22 26.80 2.78 6.29
CA ILE A 22 25.41 2.73 5.84
C ILE A 22 25.12 1.33 5.32
N ILE A 23 24.03 0.73 5.80
CA ILE A 23 23.47 -0.51 5.28
C ILE A 23 22.24 -0.17 4.44
N VAL A 24 22.26 -0.54 3.16
CA VAL A 24 21.13 -0.38 2.25
C VAL A 24 20.40 -1.71 2.14
N GLY A 25 19.07 -1.68 2.20
CA GLY A 25 18.24 -2.87 2.05
C GLY A 25 16.84 -2.56 1.54
N HIS A 26 16.09 -3.59 1.18
CA HIS A 26 14.67 -3.52 0.87
C HIS A 26 13.90 -4.40 1.86
N ASP A 27 13.01 -3.78 2.63
CA ASP A 27 12.26 -4.41 3.73
C ASP A 27 13.14 -5.12 4.76
N PHE A 28 14.34 -4.59 4.97
CA PHE A 28 15.32 -5.21 5.85
C PHE A 28 14.96 -5.01 7.32
N LEU A 29 14.49 -3.81 7.71
CA LEU A 29 14.00 -3.58 9.06
C LEU A 29 12.67 -4.29 9.32
N GLY A 30 11.86 -4.43 8.26
CA GLY A 30 10.60 -5.13 8.28
C GLY A 30 10.79 -6.62 8.49
N VAL A 31 11.62 -7.31 7.70
CA VAL A 31 11.64 -8.78 7.72
C VAL A 31 13.03 -9.32 8.04
N SER A 32 14.03 -8.97 7.23
CA SER A 32 15.32 -9.67 7.23
C SER A 32 16.09 -9.53 8.55
N LEU A 33 16.11 -8.34 9.15
CA LEU A 33 16.80 -8.09 10.42
C LEU A 33 16.20 -8.94 11.55
N ASP A 34 14.88 -9.03 11.61
CA ASP A 34 14.20 -9.77 12.67
C ASP A 34 14.43 -11.27 12.55
N VAL A 35 14.37 -11.80 11.32
CA VAL A 35 14.75 -13.19 11.03
C VAL A 35 16.19 -13.43 11.50
N LEU A 36 17.15 -12.59 11.10
CA LEU A 36 18.56 -12.74 11.51
C LEU A 36 18.72 -12.70 13.03
N LEU A 37 18.07 -11.76 13.72
CA LEU A 37 18.18 -11.62 15.18
C LEU A 37 17.59 -12.82 15.93
N HIS A 38 16.45 -13.33 15.49
CA HIS A 38 15.83 -14.52 16.07
C HIS A 38 16.70 -15.77 15.83
N ARG A 39 17.18 -16.00 14.60
CA ARG A 39 18.08 -17.12 14.28
C ARG A 39 19.39 -17.06 15.08
N MET A 40 19.99 -15.88 15.22
CA MET A 40 21.20 -15.69 16.02
C MET A 40 20.98 -15.98 17.51
N ARG A 41 19.79 -15.66 18.04
CA ARG A 41 19.40 -15.94 19.43
C ARG A 41 19.22 -17.44 19.65
N ASP A 42 18.48 -18.11 18.78
CA ASP A 42 18.16 -19.53 18.91
C ASP A 42 19.43 -20.40 18.79
N LEU A 43 20.32 -20.03 17.87
CA LEU A 43 21.64 -20.67 17.71
C LEU A 43 22.69 -20.20 18.74
N LYS A 44 22.31 -19.34 19.69
CA LYS A 44 23.14 -18.85 20.80
C LYS A 44 24.50 -18.27 20.34
N ILE A 45 24.47 -17.46 19.28
CA ILE A 45 25.69 -16.82 18.74
C ILE A 45 26.23 -15.80 19.73
N LYS A 46 27.49 -15.97 20.18
CA LYS A 46 28.12 -15.14 21.22
C LYS A 46 28.42 -13.70 20.77
N HIS A 47 28.85 -13.52 19.53
CA HIS A 47 29.31 -12.21 19.01
C HIS A 47 28.27 -11.48 18.16
N TRP A 48 26.98 -11.69 18.43
CA TRP A 48 25.84 -11.08 17.72
C TRP A 48 25.90 -9.55 17.67
N SER A 49 26.51 -8.90 18.68
CA SER A 49 26.59 -7.44 18.75
C SER A 49 27.46 -6.79 17.66
N ARG A 50 28.25 -7.58 16.92
CA ARG A 50 29.03 -7.13 15.75
C ARG A 50 28.18 -6.66 14.56
N ILE A 51 26.88 -6.93 14.58
CA ILE A 51 25.94 -6.41 13.57
C ILE A 51 25.85 -4.88 13.59
N GLY A 52 25.97 -4.26 14.77
CA GLY A 52 26.16 -2.83 14.95
C GLY A 52 27.61 -2.51 15.32
N CYS A 53 27.89 -1.25 15.65
CA CYS A 53 29.22 -0.85 16.14
C CYS A 53 29.33 -0.97 17.67
N LEU A 54 28.19 -0.97 18.36
CA LEU A 54 28.17 -1.05 19.82
C LEU A 54 28.28 -2.49 20.33
N ARG A 55 29.43 -2.83 20.89
CA ARG A 55 29.66 -4.12 21.58
C ARG A 55 28.77 -4.22 22.81
N ARG A 56 27.94 -5.26 22.85
CA ARG A 56 27.01 -5.54 23.96
C ARG A 56 27.22 -6.97 24.45
N ALA A 57 27.28 -7.11 25.77
CA ALA A 57 27.43 -8.42 26.44
C ALA A 57 26.08 -9.14 26.59
N LYS A 58 25.03 -8.41 26.99
CA LYS A 58 23.68 -8.95 27.22
C LYS A 58 22.77 -8.71 26.02
N TRP A 59 22.02 -9.73 25.63
CA TRP A 59 20.94 -9.60 24.64
C TRP A 59 19.88 -8.60 25.12
N SER A 60 19.56 -7.63 24.28
CA SER A 60 18.38 -6.79 24.47
C SER A 60 17.11 -7.51 24.02
N SER A 61 15.96 -7.13 24.59
CA SER A 61 14.66 -7.63 24.11
C SER A 61 14.49 -7.30 22.62
N ILE A 62 14.13 -8.31 21.81
CA ILE A 62 13.77 -8.12 20.40
C ILE A 62 12.33 -7.60 20.43
N GLY A 63 12.13 -6.40 19.89
CA GLY A 63 10.84 -5.75 19.83
C GLY A 63 9.96 -6.33 18.72
N LYS A 64 8.85 -5.65 18.45
CA LYS A 64 7.98 -5.98 17.31
C LYS A 64 8.70 -5.71 15.98
N GLN A 65 8.16 -6.30 14.93
CA GLN A 65 8.58 -6.10 13.55
C GLN A 65 8.78 -4.61 13.21
N GLY A 66 9.93 -4.27 12.61
CA GLY A 66 10.30 -2.88 12.27
C GLY A 66 10.86 -2.02 13.42
N THR A 67 10.84 -2.49 14.68
CA THR A 67 11.31 -1.68 15.83
C THR A 67 12.75 -1.97 16.28
N ASN A 68 13.43 -2.90 15.60
CA ASN A 68 14.72 -3.45 16.03
C ASN A 68 15.95 -2.66 15.54
N LEU A 69 15.77 -1.43 15.05
CA LEU A 69 16.86 -0.56 14.60
C LEU A 69 17.94 -0.33 15.67
N LYS A 70 17.58 -0.41 16.96
CA LYS A 70 18.53 -0.33 18.09
C LYS A 70 19.66 -1.37 18.05
N PHE A 71 19.48 -2.45 17.29
CA PHE A 71 20.52 -3.47 17.14
C PHE A 71 21.66 -3.02 16.21
N LEU A 72 21.38 -2.10 15.28
CA LEU A 72 22.32 -1.55 14.32
C LEU A 72 22.97 -0.25 14.81
N ASN A 73 22.88 0.08 16.10
CA ASN A 73 23.45 1.31 16.65
C ASN A 73 24.92 1.49 16.24
N GLY A 74 25.22 2.67 15.69
CA GLY A 74 26.52 3.02 15.11
C GLY A 74 26.60 2.84 13.59
N ARG A 75 25.64 2.16 12.97
CA ARG A 75 25.47 2.08 11.51
C ARG A 75 24.13 2.72 11.12
N LEU A 76 24.12 3.47 10.03
CA LEU A 76 22.90 4.03 9.47
C LEU A 76 22.18 2.96 8.65
N MET A 77 20.86 2.93 8.77
CA MET A 77 20.03 2.03 7.97
C MET A 77 19.29 2.84 6.90
N CYS A 78 19.47 2.48 5.65
CA CYS A 78 18.75 3.01 4.50
C CYS A 78 17.83 1.92 3.95
N ASP A 79 16.61 1.84 4.48
CA ASP A 79 15.62 0.89 4.01
C ASP A 79 14.74 1.52 2.91
N LEU A 80 14.70 0.87 1.74
CA LEU A 80 13.96 1.32 0.57
C LEU A 80 12.44 1.26 0.76
N THR A 81 11.94 0.48 1.72
CA THR A 81 10.50 0.41 2.04
C THR A 81 10.09 1.30 3.21
N SER A 82 11.03 2.04 3.81
CA SER A 82 10.74 2.98 4.89
C SER A 82 9.85 4.12 4.44
N ASP A 83 9.14 4.76 5.38
CA ASP A 83 8.29 5.92 5.08
C ASP A 83 9.08 7.08 4.46
N GLY A 84 10.33 7.26 4.88
CA GLY A 84 11.26 8.20 4.28
C GLY A 84 11.52 7.87 2.81
N ALA A 85 11.92 6.64 2.52
CA ALA A 85 12.20 6.19 1.16
C ALA A 85 10.96 6.21 0.25
N LYS A 86 9.81 5.75 0.73
CA LYS A 86 8.53 5.78 -0.02
C LYS A 86 8.13 7.18 -0.48
N SER A 87 8.49 8.22 0.29
CA SER A 87 8.24 9.61 -0.10
C SER A 87 9.17 10.13 -1.22
N MET A 88 10.32 9.48 -1.42
CA MET A 88 11.32 9.83 -2.44
C MET A 88 11.24 8.93 -3.68
N ILE A 89 10.84 7.67 -3.50
CA ILE A 89 10.71 6.66 -4.54
C ILE A 89 9.27 6.64 -5.03
N ALA A 90 9.03 7.26 -6.18
CA ALA A 90 7.72 7.26 -6.83
C ALA A 90 7.45 5.90 -7.50
N SER A 91 6.58 5.09 -6.91
CA SER A 91 6.13 3.81 -7.46
C SER A 91 4.70 3.51 -7.02
N THR A 92 3.98 2.71 -7.80
CA THR A 92 2.61 2.27 -7.49
C THR A 92 2.61 1.20 -6.41
N THR A 93 3.54 0.25 -6.52
CA THR A 93 3.85 -0.76 -5.50
C THR A 93 5.32 -0.63 -5.11
N TRP A 94 5.63 -0.72 -3.82
CA TRP A 94 7.01 -0.70 -3.31
C TRP A 94 7.63 -2.09 -3.25
N SER A 95 7.21 -2.99 -4.15
CA SER A 95 7.87 -4.28 -4.35
C SER A 95 9.20 -4.06 -5.08
N LEU A 96 10.21 -4.87 -4.79
CA LEU A 96 11.51 -4.72 -5.44
C LEU A 96 11.40 -4.89 -6.97
N THR A 97 10.54 -5.81 -7.43
CA THR A 97 10.26 -6.03 -8.86
C THR A 97 9.70 -4.79 -9.55
N GLU A 98 8.69 -4.14 -8.96
CA GLU A 98 8.13 -2.90 -9.53
C GLU A 98 9.17 -1.78 -9.51
N MET A 99 9.89 -1.60 -8.40
CA MET A 99 10.91 -0.56 -8.28
C MET A 99 12.04 -0.73 -9.31
N CYS A 100 12.48 -1.96 -9.58
CA CYS A 100 13.44 -2.26 -10.66
C CYS A 100 12.87 -1.89 -12.03
N LYS A 101 11.60 -2.23 -12.29
CA LYS A 101 10.94 -1.92 -13.56
C LYS A 101 10.79 -0.41 -13.77
N THR A 102 10.30 0.31 -12.75
CA THR A 102 10.05 1.76 -12.85
C THR A 102 11.35 2.58 -12.90
N HIS A 103 12.34 2.29 -12.05
CA HIS A 103 13.52 3.14 -11.89
C HIS A 103 14.75 2.67 -12.66
N LEU A 104 14.94 1.35 -12.80
CA LEU A 104 16.09 0.76 -13.49
C LEU A 104 15.75 0.28 -14.91
N LYS A 105 14.46 0.22 -15.28
CA LYS A 105 13.99 -0.33 -16.57
C LYS A 105 14.49 -1.75 -16.82
N SER A 106 14.57 -2.53 -15.74
CA SER A 106 15.06 -3.91 -15.78
C SER A 106 13.98 -4.84 -15.23
N ASP A 107 13.74 -5.93 -15.95
CA ASP A 107 12.81 -6.96 -15.53
C ASP A 107 13.50 -7.92 -14.57
N ARG A 108 13.16 -7.80 -13.28
CA ARG A 108 13.59 -8.71 -12.23
C ARG A 108 12.69 -9.95 -12.23
N GLN A 109 13.31 -11.13 -12.19
CA GLN A 109 12.58 -12.37 -11.95
C GLN A 109 12.36 -12.54 -10.44
N ASP A 110 11.09 -12.59 -10.03
CA ASP A 110 10.72 -12.85 -8.64
C ASP A 110 10.57 -14.36 -8.40
N ILE A 111 11.04 -14.82 -7.26
CA ILE A 111 10.98 -16.24 -6.88
C ILE A 111 9.95 -16.38 -5.77
N ASP A 112 8.95 -17.23 -5.98
CA ASP A 112 7.97 -17.53 -4.95
C ASP A 112 8.66 -18.24 -3.76
N PRO A 113 8.39 -17.85 -2.51
CA PRO A 113 8.94 -18.52 -1.34
C PRO A 113 8.71 -20.04 -1.33
N SER A 114 7.58 -20.50 -1.87
CA SER A 114 7.22 -21.93 -1.97
C SER A 114 8.16 -22.70 -2.90
N ASP A 115 8.66 -22.04 -3.94
CA ASP A 115 9.57 -22.63 -4.91
C ASP A 115 11.02 -22.66 -4.42
N THR A 116 11.34 -21.92 -3.34
CA THR A 116 12.72 -21.81 -2.84
C THR A 116 13.32 -23.18 -2.53
N ALA A 117 12.55 -24.10 -1.94
CA ALA A 117 13.02 -25.45 -1.63
C ALA A 117 13.51 -26.22 -2.87
N ASN A 118 12.89 -25.99 -4.04
CA ASN A 118 13.24 -26.65 -5.29
C ASN A 118 14.62 -26.25 -5.83
N TYR A 119 15.15 -25.09 -5.40
CA TYR A 119 16.50 -24.63 -5.76
C TYR A 119 17.61 -25.26 -4.91
N PHE A 120 17.26 -25.79 -3.73
CA PHE A 120 18.18 -26.43 -2.79
C PHE A 120 18.12 -27.97 -2.85
N ASP A 121 17.53 -28.53 -3.91
CA ASP A 121 17.42 -29.98 -4.10
C ASP A 121 18.81 -30.64 -4.26
N GLY A 122 19.24 -31.31 -3.20
CA GLY A 122 20.51 -32.03 -3.13
C GLY A 122 20.52 -33.38 -3.87
N SER A 123 19.38 -33.83 -4.41
CA SER A 123 19.32 -35.07 -5.20
C SER A 123 19.89 -34.90 -6.62
N LEU A 124 20.00 -33.66 -7.09
CA LEU A 124 20.50 -33.35 -8.43
C LEU A 124 22.02 -33.49 -8.50
N SER A 125 22.51 -34.16 -9.55
CA SER A 125 23.96 -34.35 -9.79
C SER A 125 24.70 -33.06 -10.15
N THR A 126 23.99 -32.01 -10.55
CA THR A 126 24.57 -30.75 -11.03
C THR A 126 24.14 -29.55 -10.16
N PRO A 127 25.06 -28.70 -9.68
CA PRO A 127 24.76 -27.58 -8.79
C PRO A 127 24.14 -26.36 -9.49
N LYS A 128 23.67 -26.50 -10.73
CA LYS A 128 23.22 -25.37 -11.58
C LYS A 128 22.09 -24.57 -10.93
N LYS A 129 21.05 -25.24 -10.41
CA LYS A 129 19.89 -24.55 -9.79
C LYS A 129 20.31 -23.70 -8.59
N LEU A 130 21.12 -24.26 -7.69
CA LEU A 130 21.62 -23.55 -6.52
C LEU A 130 22.48 -22.35 -6.91
N ILE A 131 23.37 -22.49 -7.90
CA ILE A 131 24.20 -21.38 -8.39
C ILE A 131 23.32 -20.28 -8.98
N THR A 132 22.28 -20.63 -9.75
CA THR A 132 21.33 -19.66 -10.29
C THR A 132 20.61 -18.91 -9.16
N PHE A 133 20.17 -19.60 -8.12
CA PHE A 133 19.55 -18.97 -6.95
C PHE A 133 20.49 -17.96 -6.26
N VAL A 134 21.75 -18.34 -6.03
CA VAL A 134 22.75 -17.44 -5.46
C VAL A 134 22.98 -16.19 -6.33
N ARG A 135 23.00 -16.35 -7.66
CA ARG A 135 23.12 -15.22 -8.60
C ARG A 135 21.93 -14.28 -8.52
N TYR A 136 20.70 -14.80 -8.34
CA TYR A 136 19.54 -13.94 -8.12
C TYR A 136 19.66 -13.15 -6.81
N CYS A 137 20.11 -13.76 -5.71
CA CYS A 137 20.34 -13.04 -4.46
C CYS A 137 21.42 -11.95 -4.59
N GLU A 138 22.50 -12.22 -5.33
CA GLU A 138 23.54 -11.24 -5.62
C GLU A 138 23.00 -10.07 -6.46
N LEU A 139 22.21 -10.39 -7.49
CA LEU A 139 21.59 -9.39 -8.35
C LEU A 139 20.59 -8.52 -7.58
N ASP A 140 19.81 -9.10 -6.66
CA ASP A 140 18.88 -8.36 -5.80
C ASP A 140 19.61 -7.38 -4.88
N ALA A 141 20.73 -7.79 -4.29
CA ALA A 141 21.58 -6.89 -3.50
C ALA A 141 22.13 -5.74 -4.36
N HIS A 142 22.49 -6.03 -5.62
CA HIS A 142 22.92 -5.01 -6.56
C HIS A 142 21.79 -4.03 -6.92
N TYR A 143 20.58 -4.53 -7.16
CA TYR A 143 19.41 -3.69 -7.45
C TYR A 143 19.07 -2.75 -6.31
N GLN A 144 19.12 -3.22 -5.06
CA GLN A 144 18.89 -2.37 -3.89
C GLN A 144 19.86 -1.17 -3.86
N MET A 145 21.14 -1.43 -4.11
CA MET A 145 22.16 -0.36 -4.18
C MET A 145 21.95 0.55 -5.39
N ALA A 146 21.62 -0.01 -6.55
CA ALA A 146 21.38 0.74 -7.78
C ALA A 146 20.17 1.68 -7.65
N ILE A 147 19.07 1.22 -7.05
CA ILE A 147 17.88 2.04 -6.80
C ILE A 147 18.21 3.17 -5.81
N ALA A 148 18.88 2.87 -4.69
CA ALA A 148 19.27 3.87 -3.70
C ALA A 148 20.13 4.99 -4.32
N THR A 149 21.04 4.60 -5.21
CA THR A 149 21.91 5.53 -5.94
C THR A 149 21.13 6.32 -6.99
N LYS A 150 20.24 5.67 -7.75
CA LYS A 150 19.43 6.29 -8.81
C LYS A 150 18.49 7.38 -8.26
N VAL A 151 17.90 7.13 -7.09
CA VAL A 151 17.01 8.08 -6.39
C VAL A 151 17.80 9.08 -5.55
N GLN A 152 19.12 8.90 -5.41
CA GLN A 152 20.00 9.76 -4.62
C GLN A 152 19.54 9.91 -3.16
N ILE A 153 19.08 8.81 -2.55
CA ILE A 153 18.51 8.82 -1.20
C ILE A 153 19.51 9.30 -0.15
N VAL A 154 20.75 8.80 -0.20
CA VAL A 154 21.80 9.15 0.76
C VAL A 154 22.14 10.65 0.75
N PRO A 155 22.52 11.28 -0.40
CA PRO A 155 22.85 12.71 -0.41
C PRO A 155 21.62 13.59 -0.11
N LEU A 156 20.43 13.23 -0.60
CA LEU A 156 19.21 13.99 -0.34
C LEU A 156 18.86 13.99 1.16
N THR A 157 18.86 12.82 1.79
CA THR A 157 18.57 12.72 3.23
C THR A 157 19.62 13.42 4.09
N LYS A 158 20.90 13.42 3.69
CA LYS A 158 21.95 14.20 4.36
C LYS A 158 21.63 15.70 4.36
N GLN A 159 21.23 16.26 3.21
CA GLN A 159 20.87 17.67 3.11
C GLN A 159 19.64 17.98 3.96
N LEU A 160 18.61 17.14 3.89
CA LEU A 160 17.38 17.29 4.68
C LEU A 160 17.65 17.23 6.19
N THR A 161 18.53 16.34 6.63
CA THR A 161 18.95 16.24 8.03
C THR A 161 19.72 17.47 8.48
N ASN A 162 20.64 17.98 7.66
CA ASN A 162 21.38 19.21 7.99
C ASN A 162 20.47 20.43 8.11
N LEU A 163 19.43 20.52 7.26
CA LEU A 163 18.43 21.58 7.33
C LEU A 163 17.53 21.44 8.56
N ALA A 164 17.09 20.21 8.87
CA ALA A 164 16.20 19.97 10.00
C ALA A 164 16.92 20.00 11.36
N GLY A 165 18.23 19.74 11.37
CA GLY A 165 19.03 19.64 12.60
C GLY A 165 18.65 18.45 13.48
N ASN A 166 18.28 17.32 12.88
CA ASN A 166 17.89 16.09 13.58
C ASN A 166 18.93 14.95 13.37
N SER A 167 18.64 13.75 13.87
CA SER A 167 19.48 12.57 13.61
C SER A 167 19.23 12.03 12.19
N TRP A 168 20.29 11.68 11.46
CA TRP A 168 20.17 11.18 10.09
C TRP A 168 19.36 9.88 10.01
N ASN A 169 19.50 8.99 10.99
CA ASN A 169 18.77 7.72 11.01
C ASN A 169 17.24 7.91 11.09
N LYS A 170 16.80 9.02 11.72
CA LYS A 170 15.39 9.43 11.79
C LYS A 170 14.89 9.97 10.45
N THR A 171 15.71 10.73 9.74
CA THR A 171 15.34 11.21 8.39
C THR A 171 15.33 10.09 7.36
N LEU A 172 16.23 9.11 7.47
CA LEU A 172 16.30 7.97 6.56
C LEU A 172 15.06 7.09 6.66
N ASN A 173 14.64 6.75 7.87
CA ASN A 173 13.57 5.77 8.10
C ASN A 173 12.22 6.40 8.48
N GLY A 174 12.21 7.67 8.91
CA GLY A 174 11.03 8.37 9.40
C GLY A 174 10.41 9.34 8.38
N GLY A 175 9.18 9.76 8.67
CA GLY A 175 8.41 10.65 7.80
C GLY A 175 8.75 12.14 7.92
N CYS A 176 8.08 12.96 7.11
CA CYS A 176 8.23 14.42 7.11
C CYS A 176 7.90 15.09 8.46
N ALA A 177 7.00 14.49 9.24
CA ALA A 177 6.56 15.04 10.53
C ALA A 177 7.72 15.18 11.52
N GLU A 178 8.60 14.17 11.62
CA GLU A 178 9.74 14.23 12.55
C GLU A 178 10.69 15.36 12.19
N ARG A 179 10.98 15.56 10.90
CA ARG A 179 11.85 16.67 10.44
C ARG A 179 11.25 18.03 10.79
N ASN A 180 9.94 18.19 10.55
CA ASN A 180 9.24 19.44 10.87
C ASN A 180 9.23 19.72 12.38
N GLU A 181 9.09 18.68 13.23
CA GLU A 181 9.20 18.79 14.68
C GLU A 181 10.54 19.41 15.10
N TYR A 182 11.66 18.92 14.56
CA TYR A 182 12.99 19.45 14.88
C TYR A 182 13.22 20.87 14.36
N ILE A 183 12.74 21.21 13.17
CA ILE A 183 12.83 22.57 12.62
C ILE A 183 12.13 23.57 13.57
N LEU A 184 10.92 23.23 14.01
CA LEU A 184 10.16 24.06 14.95
C LEU A 184 10.85 24.13 16.31
N LEU A 185 11.37 23.00 16.80
CA LEU A 185 12.08 22.93 18.07
C LEU A 185 13.29 23.87 18.10
N HIS A 186 14.12 23.85 17.03
CA HIS A 186 15.27 24.75 16.90
C HIS A 186 14.83 26.22 16.85
N LYS A 187 13.73 26.52 16.14
CA LYS A 187 13.21 27.89 16.02
C LYS A 187 12.67 28.41 17.34
N PHE A 188 11.89 27.62 18.06
CA PHE A 188 11.34 27.97 19.38
C PHE A 188 12.44 28.12 20.41
N HIS A 189 13.41 27.21 20.43
CA HIS A 189 14.56 27.32 21.32
C HIS A 189 15.38 28.60 21.06
N ARG A 190 15.61 28.96 19.78
CA ARG A 190 16.30 30.21 19.41
C ARG A 190 15.53 31.45 19.86
N LEU A 191 14.21 31.41 19.79
CA LEU A 191 13.31 32.50 20.19
C LEU A 191 12.92 32.45 21.68
N LYS A 192 13.48 31.51 22.46
CA LYS A 192 13.19 31.32 23.90
C LYS A 192 11.72 31.02 24.22
N TYR A 193 11.00 30.39 23.31
CA TYR A 193 9.68 29.82 23.59
C TYR A 193 9.79 28.49 24.34
N ILE A 194 8.82 28.23 25.20
CA ILE A 194 8.62 26.92 25.82
C ILE A 194 8.10 25.96 24.75
N CYS A 195 8.77 24.82 24.60
CA CYS A 195 8.38 23.80 23.62
C CYS A 195 7.33 22.86 24.22
N PRO A 196 6.38 22.35 23.42
CA PRO A 196 5.38 21.41 23.90
C PRO A 196 6.03 20.08 24.31
N ASP A 197 5.54 19.48 25.38
CA ASP A 197 6.01 18.18 25.84
C ASP A 197 5.62 17.06 24.87
N LYS A 198 6.52 16.09 24.72
CA LYS A 198 6.31 14.93 23.86
C LYS A 198 5.29 13.98 24.49
N SER A 199 4.05 13.99 24.00
CA SER A 199 3.01 13.06 24.45
C SER A 199 3.40 11.62 24.10
N ARG A 200 3.65 10.76 25.11
CA ARG A 200 4.03 9.35 24.92
C ARG A 200 2.84 8.38 24.80
N GLY A 201 1.60 8.86 24.84
CA GLY A 201 0.41 8.04 24.61
C GLY A 201 -0.92 8.75 24.91
N MET A 202 -1.86 8.65 23.96
CA MET A 202 -3.32 8.81 24.03
C MET A 202 -3.95 10.10 24.58
N SER A 203 -4.59 10.87 23.69
CA SER A 203 -5.99 11.29 23.85
C SER A 203 -6.62 11.44 22.46
N LYS A 204 -7.56 10.56 22.12
CA LYS A 204 -8.38 10.60 20.89
C LYS A 204 -9.57 11.55 21.07
N ASN A 205 -9.36 12.73 21.66
CA ASN A 205 -10.39 13.77 21.69
C ASN A 205 -9.91 14.96 20.86
N VAL A 206 -9.96 14.80 19.54
CA VAL A 206 -10.00 15.95 18.63
C VAL A 206 -11.35 15.88 17.94
N SER A 207 -12.21 16.84 18.30
CA SER A 207 -13.47 17.11 17.64
C SER A 207 -13.26 17.22 16.13
N GLN A 208 -14.02 16.42 15.40
CA GLN A 208 -14.01 16.31 13.95
C GLN A 208 -14.49 17.64 13.33
N PHE A 209 -13.59 18.39 12.71
CA PHE A 209 -13.94 19.54 11.85
C PHE A 209 -13.80 19.13 10.38
N CYS A 210 -14.85 19.37 9.59
CA CYS A 210 -14.94 18.99 8.18
C CYS A 210 -14.27 20.06 7.28
N PRO A 211 -13.39 19.71 6.32
CA PRO A 211 -12.77 20.70 5.44
C PRO A 211 -13.65 21.02 4.21
N ALA A 212 -13.80 22.32 3.93
CA ALA A 212 -14.42 22.84 2.71
C ALA A 212 -13.50 22.73 1.48
N ARG A 213 -14.08 22.40 0.32
CA ARG A 213 -13.42 22.32 -1.00
C ARG A 213 -13.09 23.72 -1.52
N GLN A 214 -11.82 23.99 -1.84
CA GLN A 214 -11.45 25.07 -2.78
C GLN A 214 -11.25 24.49 -4.17
N SER A 215 -11.84 25.17 -5.15
CA SER A 215 -11.76 24.92 -6.58
C SER A 215 -10.32 25.06 -7.09
N LYS A 216 -9.82 24.03 -7.77
CA LYS A 216 -8.61 24.13 -8.60
C LYS A 216 -9.03 24.72 -9.95
N LEU A 217 -8.80 26.02 -10.12
CA LEU A 217 -8.69 26.60 -11.45
C LEU A 217 -7.42 26.04 -12.09
N LEU A 218 -7.56 25.47 -13.28
CA LEU A 218 -6.46 24.99 -14.11
C LEU A 218 -5.53 26.18 -14.44
N LEU A 219 -4.38 26.23 -13.77
CA LEU A 219 -3.22 26.95 -14.28
C LEU A 219 -2.01 26.01 -14.27
N ASN A 220 -1.68 25.47 -15.44
CA ASN A 220 -0.38 24.92 -15.74
C ASN A 220 0.66 26.05 -15.63
N LYS A 221 1.22 26.27 -14.43
CA LYS A 221 2.51 26.94 -14.22
C LYS A 221 3.22 26.27 -13.05
N SER A 222 4.51 26.00 -13.24
CA SER A 222 5.38 25.29 -12.30
C SER A 222 5.28 25.86 -10.88
N MET A 223 4.97 24.98 -9.93
CA MET A 223 4.90 25.27 -8.50
C MET A 223 6.31 25.31 -7.88
N SER A 224 7.15 26.25 -8.33
CA SER A 224 8.53 26.42 -7.86
C SER A 224 8.80 27.74 -7.13
N THR A 225 7.80 28.59 -6.87
CA THR A 225 8.05 29.95 -6.34
C THR A 225 7.03 30.51 -5.34
N LEU A 226 6.18 29.70 -4.71
CA LEU A 226 5.29 30.17 -3.63
C LEU A 226 5.83 29.78 -2.25
N LEU A 227 6.92 30.43 -1.86
CA LEU A 227 7.17 30.94 -0.50
C LEU A 227 8.40 31.86 -0.54
N PRO A 228 8.22 33.13 -0.95
CA PRO A 228 8.99 34.20 -0.34
C PRO A 228 8.09 35.33 0.16
N SER A 229 8.46 35.85 1.34
CA SER A 229 7.97 37.06 1.99
C SER A 229 6.63 36.98 2.76
N GLY A 230 6.77 36.98 4.09
CA GLY A 230 5.96 37.72 5.04
C GLY A 230 4.44 37.69 4.88
N ARG A 231 3.80 36.67 5.48
CA ARG A 231 2.62 36.84 6.36
C ARG A 231 2.28 35.49 7.00
N MET A 232 2.29 35.49 8.34
CA MET A 232 1.64 34.46 9.15
C MET A 232 0.17 34.38 8.73
N PHE A 233 -0.28 33.22 8.27
CA PHE A 233 -1.60 32.71 8.61
C PHE A 233 -1.51 31.19 8.78
N ALA A 234 -2.00 30.73 9.92
CA ALA A 234 -2.01 29.35 10.33
C ALA A 234 -2.96 28.54 9.45
N LEU A 235 -2.45 27.46 8.86
CA LEU A 235 -3.24 26.27 8.60
C LEU A 235 -2.30 25.05 8.54
N ALA A 236 -2.30 24.27 9.61
CA ALA A 236 -1.63 22.99 9.66
C ALA A 236 -2.64 21.93 10.11
N ARG A 237 -3.04 21.06 9.17
CA ARG A 237 -3.12 19.59 9.29
C ARG A 237 -3.97 19.05 8.13
N SER A 238 -3.31 18.55 7.09
CA SER A 238 -3.93 17.64 6.13
C SER A 238 -3.88 16.22 6.73
N SER A 239 -5.03 15.73 7.17
CA SER A 239 -5.25 14.34 7.54
C SER A 239 -5.36 13.47 6.30
N TRP A 240 -4.60 12.39 6.26
CA TRP A 240 -4.85 11.28 5.35
C TRP A 240 -6.04 10.48 5.90
N THR A 241 -7.07 10.30 5.09
CA THR A 241 -8.10 9.30 5.34
C THR A 241 -7.54 7.94 4.94
N THR A 242 -7.14 7.12 5.91
CA THR A 242 -7.14 5.67 5.70
C THR A 242 -8.59 5.25 5.55
N SER A 243 -8.99 4.91 4.32
CA SER A 243 -10.21 4.14 4.13
C SER A 243 -10.00 2.81 4.84
N SER A 244 -10.76 2.61 5.91
CA SER A 244 -10.90 1.33 6.57
C SER A 244 -11.38 0.35 5.50
N PHE A 245 -10.49 -0.55 5.07
CA PHE A 245 -10.94 -1.79 4.46
C PHE A 245 -11.79 -2.48 5.51
N ILE A 246 -13.10 -2.46 5.30
CA ILE A 246 -14.00 -3.35 6.01
C ILE A 246 -13.51 -4.75 5.70
N SER A 247 -13.04 -5.43 6.74
CA SER A 247 -12.89 -6.88 6.79
C SER A 247 -14.27 -7.47 6.50
N ALA A 248 -14.56 -7.69 5.22
CA ALA A 248 -15.65 -8.53 4.79
C ALA A 248 -15.26 -9.97 5.15
N SER A 249 -15.80 -10.43 6.28
CA SER A 249 -16.16 -11.83 6.56
C SER A 249 -15.47 -12.85 5.65
N GLY A 250 -14.28 -13.31 6.05
CA GLY A 250 -13.72 -14.55 5.52
C GLY A 250 -14.62 -15.70 5.97
N LYS A 251 -15.48 -16.18 5.06
CA LYS A 251 -16.16 -17.46 5.24
C LYS A 251 -15.12 -18.57 5.21
N ASN A 252 -15.33 -19.64 5.99
CA ASN A 252 -14.40 -20.75 6.04
C ASN A 252 -14.31 -21.40 4.64
N PRO A 253 -13.18 -22.03 4.28
CA PRO A 253 -13.02 -22.73 2.98
C PRO A 253 -14.10 -23.78 2.72
N GLU A 254 -14.78 -24.27 3.77
CA GLU A 254 -15.88 -25.22 3.67
C GLU A 254 -17.21 -24.62 3.21
N ASP A 255 -17.36 -23.28 3.22
CA ASP A 255 -18.58 -22.56 2.79
C ASP A 255 -18.61 -22.26 1.28
N TYR A 256 -17.57 -22.63 0.52
CA TYR A 256 -17.56 -22.46 -0.93
C TYR A 256 -18.30 -23.62 -1.62
N PRO A 257 -19.18 -23.35 -2.61
CA PRO A 257 -19.87 -24.40 -3.34
C PRO A 257 -18.83 -25.32 -4.00
N LYS A 258 -18.77 -26.56 -3.50
CA LYS A 258 -17.89 -27.60 -4.03
C LYS A 258 -18.29 -27.84 -5.48
N THR A 259 -17.37 -27.59 -6.41
CA THR A 259 -17.47 -28.09 -7.79
C THR A 259 -17.78 -29.58 -7.72
N ARG A 260 -18.86 -30.02 -8.37
CA ARG A 260 -19.11 -31.45 -8.59
C ARG A 260 -17.93 -31.99 -9.42
N GLY A 261 -16.94 -32.56 -8.74
CA GLY A 261 -15.80 -33.27 -9.32
C GLY A 261 -14.40 -32.68 -9.10
N GLY A 262 -14.22 -31.57 -8.38
CA GLY A 262 -12.88 -31.00 -8.13
C GLY A 262 -12.75 -30.27 -6.79
N ASN A 263 -11.70 -30.57 -6.03
CA ASN A 263 -11.35 -29.87 -4.79
C ASN A 263 -10.51 -28.63 -5.12
N ALA A 264 -11.08 -27.44 -4.93
CA ALA A 264 -10.34 -26.19 -5.02
C ALA A 264 -9.36 -26.04 -3.83
N ARG A 265 -8.13 -25.62 -4.10
CA ARG A 265 -7.12 -25.33 -3.09
C ARG A 265 -6.91 -23.83 -2.95
N ALA A 266 -6.34 -23.40 -1.83
CA ALA A 266 -5.94 -22.02 -1.64
C ALA A 266 -4.89 -21.64 -2.70
N GLY A 267 -5.18 -20.60 -3.48
CA GLY A 267 -4.35 -20.16 -4.62
C GLY A 267 -4.91 -20.51 -6.00
N ASP A 268 -5.93 -21.36 -6.08
CA ASP A 268 -6.56 -21.70 -7.36
C ASP A 268 -7.47 -20.58 -7.86
N VAL A 269 -7.40 -20.28 -9.15
CA VAL A 269 -8.31 -19.34 -9.83
C VAL A 269 -9.53 -20.12 -10.34
N VAL A 270 -10.70 -19.84 -9.77
CA VAL A 270 -11.96 -20.50 -10.16
C VAL A 270 -12.70 -19.64 -11.20
N PRO A 271 -12.83 -20.10 -12.46
CA PRO A 271 -13.56 -19.33 -13.47
C PRO A 271 -15.07 -19.57 -13.36
N TYR A 272 -15.86 -18.49 -13.49
CA TYR A 272 -17.32 -18.55 -13.41
C TYR A 272 -17.98 -17.50 -14.31
N VAL A 273 -19.24 -17.74 -14.65
CA VAL A 273 -20.13 -16.85 -15.42
C VAL A 273 -21.52 -16.83 -14.79
N PHE A 274 -22.22 -15.69 -14.86
CA PHE A 274 -23.58 -15.57 -14.37
C PHE A 274 -24.60 -15.89 -15.46
N CYS A 275 -25.53 -16.78 -15.12
CA CYS A 275 -26.53 -17.29 -16.05
C CYS A 275 -27.95 -17.10 -15.55
N LEU A 276 -28.89 -17.17 -16.47
CA LEU A 276 -30.34 -17.25 -16.24
C LEU A 276 -30.81 -18.63 -16.67
N LEU A 277 -31.73 -19.19 -15.90
CA LEU A 277 -32.56 -20.32 -16.33
C LEU A 277 -33.58 -19.81 -17.36
N GLU A 278 -33.90 -20.64 -18.35
CA GLU A 278 -34.88 -20.28 -19.36
C GLU A 278 -36.26 -20.01 -18.71
N GLY A 279 -36.67 -18.74 -18.67
CA GLY A 279 -37.94 -18.28 -18.09
C GLY A 279 -37.87 -17.56 -16.74
N GLU A 280 -36.71 -17.43 -16.11
CA GLU A 280 -36.55 -16.64 -14.87
C GLU A 280 -36.16 -15.18 -15.13
N GLU A 281 -36.90 -14.24 -14.55
CA GLU A 281 -36.50 -12.83 -14.47
C GLU A 281 -35.50 -12.61 -13.31
N THR A 282 -34.60 -11.63 -13.49
CA THR A 282 -33.36 -11.37 -12.72
C THR A 282 -33.52 -11.13 -11.21
N VAL A 283 -34.74 -11.14 -10.67
CA VAL A 283 -35.09 -10.55 -9.35
C VAL A 283 -35.19 -11.59 -8.22
N LYS A 284 -35.33 -12.89 -8.51
CA LYS A 284 -35.85 -13.85 -7.50
C LYS A 284 -34.83 -14.71 -6.76
N THR A 285 -33.57 -14.79 -7.21
CA THR A 285 -32.54 -15.66 -6.60
C THR A 285 -31.29 -14.88 -6.19
N ALA A 286 -30.61 -15.36 -5.15
CA ALA A 286 -29.35 -14.74 -4.71
C ALA A 286 -28.34 -14.81 -5.85
N GLN A 287 -27.68 -13.69 -6.14
CA GLN A 287 -26.73 -13.54 -7.24
C GLN A 287 -25.67 -14.66 -7.28
N ALA A 288 -25.24 -15.16 -6.12
CA ALA A 288 -24.29 -16.25 -6.00
C ALA A 288 -24.78 -17.59 -6.58
N ASP A 289 -26.08 -17.89 -6.51
CA ASP A 289 -26.66 -19.16 -6.97
C ASP A 289 -26.67 -19.28 -8.50
N ARG A 290 -26.53 -18.14 -9.16
CA ARG A 290 -26.54 -17.95 -10.61
C ARG A 290 -25.16 -18.09 -11.25
N ALA A 291 -24.11 -18.24 -10.44
CA ALA A 291 -22.75 -18.48 -10.90
C ALA A 291 -22.58 -19.95 -11.35
N ARG A 292 -22.04 -20.14 -12.55
CA ARG A 292 -21.76 -21.45 -13.18
C ARG A 292 -20.38 -21.48 -13.80
N HIS A 293 -19.80 -22.67 -13.97
CA HIS A 293 -18.50 -22.79 -14.62
C HIS A 293 -18.63 -22.63 -16.14
N ARG A 294 -17.62 -22.03 -16.80
CA ARG A 294 -17.64 -21.78 -18.25
C ARG A 294 -17.90 -23.05 -19.08
N ASP A 295 -17.34 -24.17 -18.64
CA ASP A 295 -17.44 -25.45 -19.36
C ASP A 295 -18.84 -26.08 -19.27
N GLU A 296 -19.64 -25.72 -18.27
CA GLU A 296 -21.01 -26.20 -18.14
C GLU A 296 -21.93 -25.57 -19.19
N LEU A 297 -21.66 -24.31 -19.57
CA LEU A 297 -22.37 -23.60 -20.64
C LEU A 297 -22.02 -24.08 -22.04
N ARG A 298 -20.86 -24.73 -22.20
CA ARG A 298 -20.38 -25.19 -23.50
C ARG A 298 -20.93 -26.57 -23.87
N LYS A 299 -21.49 -27.30 -22.90
CA LYS A 299 -22.14 -28.59 -23.16
C LYS A 299 -23.48 -28.34 -23.83
N ALA A 300 -23.75 -29.04 -24.92
CA ALA A 300 -24.89 -28.80 -25.83
C ALA A 300 -26.29 -29.05 -25.24
N ASP A 301 -26.39 -29.32 -23.94
CA ASP A 301 -27.59 -29.77 -23.23
C ASP A 301 -27.91 -28.88 -22.01
N SER A 302 -27.47 -27.62 -22.05
CA SER A 302 -27.67 -26.67 -20.94
C SER A 302 -28.74 -25.62 -21.27
N ASP A 303 -29.83 -25.59 -20.51
CA ASP A 303 -30.90 -24.57 -20.54
C ASP A 303 -30.47 -23.21 -19.94
N HIS A 304 -29.16 -22.95 -19.86
CA HIS A 304 -28.59 -21.79 -19.18
C HIS A 304 -28.13 -20.76 -20.21
N LYS A 305 -28.74 -19.56 -20.18
CA LYS A 305 -28.35 -18.41 -21.00
C LYS A 305 -27.55 -17.41 -20.16
N ILE A 306 -26.66 -16.65 -20.79
CA ILE A 306 -25.84 -15.63 -20.11
C ILE A 306 -26.73 -14.44 -19.73
N ASP A 307 -26.60 -13.93 -18.51
CA ASP A 307 -27.31 -12.72 -18.05
C ASP A 307 -26.60 -11.45 -18.51
N TYR A 308 -26.92 -10.95 -19.70
CA TYR A 308 -26.32 -9.73 -20.24
C TYR A 308 -26.65 -8.49 -19.39
N ASP A 309 -27.86 -8.38 -18.84
CA ASP A 309 -28.29 -7.23 -18.05
C ASP A 309 -27.45 -7.07 -16.79
N TYR A 310 -27.11 -8.19 -16.14
CA TYR A 310 -26.21 -8.20 -15.01
C TYR A 310 -24.81 -7.66 -15.37
N TYR A 311 -24.22 -8.13 -16.48
CA TYR A 311 -22.89 -7.65 -16.90
C TYR A 311 -22.89 -6.16 -17.27
N LEU A 312 -23.93 -5.71 -17.99
CA LEU A 312 -24.08 -4.31 -18.37
C LEU A 312 -24.24 -3.40 -17.14
N SER A 313 -25.10 -3.79 -16.19
CA SER A 313 -25.42 -2.96 -15.02
C SER A 313 -24.38 -3.00 -13.90
N GLN A 314 -23.81 -4.17 -13.60
CA GLN A 314 -22.93 -4.37 -12.43
C GLN A 314 -21.44 -4.41 -12.77
N GLN A 315 -21.06 -4.76 -14.01
CA GLN A 315 -19.64 -4.85 -14.39
C GLN A 315 -19.19 -3.76 -15.35
N ILE A 316 -20.01 -3.35 -16.31
CA ILE A 316 -19.62 -2.37 -17.35
C ILE A 316 -19.97 -0.94 -16.94
N LEU A 317 -21.18 -0.70 -16.43
CA LEU A 317 -21.61 0.64 -16.03
C LEU A 317 -20.72 1.27 -14.93
N PRO A 318 -20.33 0.58 -13.83
CA PRO A 318 -19.56 1.22 -12.76
C PRO A 318 -18.12 1.65 -13.13
N PRO A 319 -17.33 0.89 -13.91
CA PRO A 319 -16.07 1.39 -14.45
C PRO A 319 -16.24 2.54 -15.43
N THR A 320 -17.26 2.50 -16.30
CA THR A 320 -17.53 3.55 -17.28
C THR A 320 -17.90 4.86 -16.59
N GLU A 321 -18.77 4.79 -15.59
CA GLU A 321 -19.11 5.92 -14.72
C GLU A 321 -17.87 6.53 -14.06
N ARG A 322 -16.98 5.72 -13.47
CA ARG A 322 -15.74 6.24 -12.84
C ARG A 322 -14.79 6.92 -13.82
N LEU A 323 -14.76 6.49 -15.08
CA LEU A 323 -13.93 7.11 -16.12
C LEU A 323 -14.55 8.41 -16.65
N CYS A 324 -15.88 8.45 -16.74
CA CYS A 324 -16.63 9.58 -17.29
C CYS A 324 -17.08 10.60 -16.22
N GLU A 325 -16.95 10.29 -14.92
CA GLU A 325 -17.27 11.19 -13.79
C GLU A 325 -16.66 12.60 -13.94
N PRO A 326 -15.41 12.76 -14.41
CA PRO A 326 -14.81 14.09 -14.58
C PRO A 326 -15.36 14.89 -15.80
N ILE A 327 -16.14 14.27 -16.67
CA ILE A 327 -16.63 14.88 -17.91
C ILE A 327 -17.98 15.55 -17.63
N GLU A 328 -17.98 16.88 -17.68
CA GLU A 328 -19.19 17.69 -17.49
C GLU A 328 -20.31 17.28 -18.47
N GLY A 329 -21.53 17.11 -17.94
CA GLY A 329 -22.69 16.71 -18.73
C GLY A 329 -22.82 15.19 -18.97
N THR A 330 -21.99 14.37 -18.32
CA THR A 330 -22.16 12.91 -18.30
C THR A 330 -22.78 12.45 -16.99
N ASP A 331 -23.96 11.86 -17.07
CA ASP A 331 -24.74 11.37 -15.95
C ASP A 331 -24.99 9.85 -16.06
N ARG A 332 -25.16 9.20 -14.90
CA ARG A 332 -25.38 7.75 -14.82
C ARG A 332 -26.58 7.27 -15.65
N PRO A 333 -27.74 7.96 -15.67
CA PRO A 333 -28.88 7.57 -16.51
C PRO A 333 -28.57 7.62 -18.01
N ARG A 334 -27.83 8.64 -18.47
CA ARG A 334 -27.40 8.75 -19.88
C ARG A 334 -26.39 7.67 -20.26
N LEU A 335 -25.46 7.32 -19.37
CA LEU A 335 -24.57 6.18 -19.57
C LEU A 335 -25.34 4.85 -19.62
N ALA A 336 -26.38 4.69 -18.79
CA ALA A 336 -27.25 3.53 -18.83
C ALA A 336 -28.03 3.43 -20.15
N GLU A 337 -28.53 4.56 -20.67
CA GLU A 337 -29.18 4.63 -21.99
C GLU A 337 -28.24 4.18 -23.12
N CYS A 338 -26.98 4.64 -23.11
CA CYS A 338 -25.97 4.22 -24.09
C CYS A 338 -25.66 2.71 -24.03
N LEU A 339 -25.89 2.06 -22.88
CA LEU A 339 -25.71 0.61 -22.69
C LEU A 339 -26.99 -0.19 -22.98
N GLY A 340 -28.08 0.46 -23.41
CA GLY A 340 -29.37 -0.19 -23.66
C GLY A 340 -30.14 -0.56 -22.38
N LEU A 341 -29.75 0.00 -21.24
CA LEU A 341 -30.42 -0.21 -19.95
C LEU A 341 -31.49 0.88 -19.74
N ASP A 342 -32.57 0.56 -19.02
CA ASP A 342 -33.64 1.52 -18.71
C ASP A 342 -33.11 2.67 -17.82
N PRO A 343 -33.09 3.92 -18.31
CA PRO A 343 -32.57 5.06 -17.57
C PRO A 343 -33.32 5.31 -16.26
N ASN A 344 -34.60 4.94 -16.17
CA ASN A 344 -35.41 5.16 -14.98
C ASN A 344 -34.91 4.37 -13.77
N ARG A 345 -34.35 3.18 -14.00
CA ARG A 345 -33.80 2.32 -12.93
C ARG A 345 -32.58 2.93 -12.24
N TYR A 346 -31.88 3.85 -12.92
CA TYR A 346 -30.63 4.44 -12.44
C TYR A 346 -30.76 5.91 -12.03
N ARG A 347 -31.97 6.50 -12.17
CA ARG A 347 -32.28 7.85 -11.66
C ARG A 347 -32.34 7.90 -10.13
N SER A 348 -32.79 6.82 -9.48
CA SER A 348 -33.00 6.75 -8.02
C SER A 348 -31.77 6.31 -7.23
N THR A 349 -30.72 5.80 -7.89
CA THR A 349 -29.44 5.45 -7.22
C THR A 349 -28.48 6.64 -7.18
N MET A 350 -29.00 7.87 -7.09
CA MET A 350 -28.17 9.02 -6.71
C MET A 350 -27.72 8.80 -5.27
N SER A 351 -26.54 8.19 -5.12
CA SER A 351 -25.82 8.29 -3.87
C SER A 351 -25.67 9.79 -3.60
N THR A 352 -26.21 10.22 -2.46
CA THR A 352 -26.22 11.57 -1.90
C THR A 352 -24.82 12.18 -1.73
N SER A 353 -23.77 11.53 -2.22
CA SER A 353 -22.36 11.84 -1.96
C SER A 353 -21.68 12.71 -3.03
N ALA A 354 -22.20 12.77 -4.25
CA ALA A 354 -21.55 13.46 -5.37
C ALA A 354 -21.98 14.93 -5.48
N GLU A 355 -23.29 15.22 -5.40
CA GLU A 355 -23.82 16.59 -5.54
C GLU A 355 -23.69 17.42 -4.26
N GLU A 356 -23.73 16.77 -3.09
CA GLU A 356 -23.62 17.42 -1.79
C GLU A 356 -22.25 18.11 -1.57
N ARG A 357 -21.21 17.71 -2.32
CA ARG A 357 -19.88 18.34 -2.24
C ARG A 357 -19.72 19.65 -2.99
N ALA A 358 -20.67 20.02 -3.85
CA ALA A 358 -20.61 21.28 -4.62
C ALA A 358 -21.50 22.39 -4.04
N PHE A 359 -22.54 22.05 -3.26
CA PHE A 359 -23.65 22.98 -2.96
C PHE A 359 -23.84 23.40 -1.50
N LEU A 360 -22.93 23.04 -0.58
CA LEU A 360 -23.05 23.36 0.85
C LEU A 360 -23.06 24.86 1.21
N SER A 361 -22.91 25.79 0.25
CA SER A 361 -23.04 27.24 0.51
C SER A 361 -24.35 27.89 0.02
N MET A 362 -25.25 27.15 -0.66
CA MET A 362 -26.40 27.74 -1.39
C MET A 362 -27.76 27.07 -1.12
N VAL A 363 -27.91 26.31 -0.04
CA VAL A 363 -29.19 25.64 0.27
C VAL A 363 -30.34 26.64 0.49
N SER A 364 -30.06 27.89 0.88
CA SER A 364 -31.09 28.91 1.13
C SER A 364 -31.60 29.65 -0.11
N GLN A 365 -31.13 29.33 -1.32
CA GLN A 365 -31.56 29.99 -2.57
C GLN A 365 -32.28 29.04 -3.54
N LEU A 366 -32.41 27.76 -3.18
CA LEU A 366 -33.19 26.80 -3.97
C LEU A 366 -34.68 27.08 -3.78
N SER A 367 -35.45 26.99 -4.86
CA SER A 367 -36.91 27.02 -4.79
C SER A 367 -37.45 25.80 -4.02
N ASP A 368 -38.52 25.97 -3.24
CA ASP A 368 -39.14 24.88 -2.46
C ASP A 368 -39.43 23.64 -3.32
N ALA A 369 -39.86 23.83 -4.58
CA ALA A 369 -40.12 22.74 -5.52
C ALA A 369 -38.87 21.90 -5.86
N GLN A 370 -37.69 22.53 -5.92
CA GLN A 370 -36.42 21.84 -6.15
C GLN A 370 -35.87 21.25 -4.86
N GLN A 371 -36.05 21.96 -3.74
CA GLN A 371 -35.60 21.52 -2.43
C GLN A 371 -36.32 20.25 -1.95
N TYR A 372 -37.61 20.12 -2.24
CA TYR A 372 -38.44 18.98 -1.83
C TYR A 372 -38.72 17.99 -2.97
N LYS A 373 -38.01 18.08 -4.10
CA LYS A 373 -38.22 17.21 -5.27
C LYS A 373 -38.10 15.72 -4.94
N ASP A 374 -37.14 15.38 -4.07
CA ASP A 374 -36.81 13.99 -3.72
C ASP A 374 -37.39 13.59 -2.35
N ALA A 375 -38.25 14.43 -1.76
CA ALA A 375 -38.92 14.13 -0.49
C ALA A 375 -40.13 13.23 -0.73
N ASP A 376 -40.24 12.15 0.05
CA ASP A 376 -41.42 11.28 -0.02
C ASP A 376 -42.68 12.07 0.41
N PRO A 377 -43.77 12.03 -0.38
CA PRO A 377 -45.00 12.71 -0.02
C PRO A 377 -45.58 12.09 1.25
N PHE A 378 -45.98 12.95 2.18
CA PHE A 378 -46.62 12.52 3.40
C PHE A 378 -48.02 11.96 3.08
N LEU A 379 -48.18 10.64 3.23
CA LEU A 379 -49.45 9.94 3.05
C LEU A 379 -50.20 9.90 4.39
N VAL A 380 -51.40 10.46 4.45
CA VAL A 380 -52.32 10.40 5.61
C VAL A 380 -53.45 9.42 5.33
#